data_AF-A0A8J4A999-F1
#
_entry.id   AF-A0A8J4A999-F1
#
_cell.length_a   1.000
_cell.length_b   1.000
_cell.length_c   1.000
_cell.angle_alpha   90.00
_cell.angle_beta   90.00
_cell.angle_gamma   90.00
#
_symmetry.space_group_name_H-M   'P 1'
#
loop_
_entity.id
_entity.type
_entity.pdbx_description
1 polymer ?
#
loop_
_entity_poly.entity_id
_entity_poly.type
_entity_poly.pdbx_seq_one_letter_code
_entity_poly.pdbx_strand_id
1 'polypeptide(L)'
;MPSGVWAASNYDRLRAYDAPTGQQPPRLFLCHQNERDSAQARICAGWAGCHDAANLLALRVALVLDDITAAAYEATVDYRSPVPLFDSGAQAADHGEQQL
;
A
#
# COMPACT_ATOMS: atom_id res chain seq x y z
N MET A 1 7.99 -7.73 -4.58
CA MET A 1 8.84 -7.15 -3.50
C MET A 1 9.89 -8.17 -3.15
N PRO A 2 11.18 -7.80 -2.99
CA PRO A 2 12.15 -8.72 -2.42
C PRO A 2 11.69 -9.08 -1.00
N SER A 3 11.84 -10.35 -0.66
CA SER A 3 11.63 -10.92 0.67
C SER A 3 12.69 -10.42 1.65
N GLY A 4 12.37 -10.40 2.95
CA GLY A 4 13.29 -9.96 4.01
C GLY A 4 13.59 -8.45 4.08
N VAL A 5 12.88 -7.62 3.29
CA VAL A 5 13.07 -6.16 3.28
C VAL A 5 12.40 -5.48 4.48
N TRP A 6 11.31 -6.07 5.00
CA TRP A 6 10.59 -5.54 6.15
C TRP A 6 10.59 -6.50 7.33
N ALA A 7 10.42 -5.96 8.54
CA ALA A 7 10.05 -6.78 9.69
C ALA A 7 8.68 -7.46 9.46
N ALA A 8 8.49 -8.65 10.04
CA ALA A 8 7.25 -9.45 9.96
C ALA A 8 5.96 -8.62 10.10
N SER A 9 5.91 -7.77 11.13
CA SER A 9 4.76 -6.91 11.42
C SER A 9 4.34 -5.96 10.27
N ASN A 10 5.23 -5.65 9.33
CA ASN A 10 4.87 -4.87 8.15
C ASN A 10 4.25 -5.73 7.04
N TYR A 11 4.64 -7.00 6.93
CA TYR A 11 3.99 -7.95 6.02
C TYR A 11 2.57 -8.25 6.50
N ASP A 12 2.38 -8.48 7.81
CA ASP A 12 1.05 -8.63 8.42
C ASP A 12 0.09 -7.49 8.09
N ARG A 13 0.60 -6.26 8.02
CA ARG A 13 -0.22 -5.09 7.70
C ARG A 13 -0.76 -5.11 6.27
N LEU A 14 -0.11 -5.78 5.33
CA LEU A 14 -0.62 -5.89 3.96
C LEU A 14 -1.93 -6.67 3.91
N ARG A 15 -2.02 -7.77 4.68
CA ARG A 15 -3.22 -8.64 4.74
C ARG A 15 -4.47 -7.86 5.13
N ALA A 16 -4.34 -6.85 5.99
CA ALA A 16 -5.46 -6.04 6.44
C ALA A 16 -6.11 -5.21 5.31
N TYR A 17 -5.39 -4.90 4.23
CA TYR A 17 -5.93 -4.14 3.09
C TYR A 17 -6.71 -5.01 2.10
N ASP A 18 -6.63 -6.33 2.20
CA ASP A 18 -7.46 -7.26 1.42
C ASP A 18 -8.89 -7.37 1.98
N ALA A 19 -9.14 -6.87 3.19
CA ALA A 19 -10.47 -6.89 3.81
C ALA A 19 -11.49 -6.03 3.03
N PRO A 20 -12.80 -6.27 3.20
CA PRO A 20 -13.82 -5.36 2.65
C PRO A 20 -13.55 -3.91 3.09
N THR A 21 -13.81 -2.92 2.22
CA THR A 21 -13.40 -1.51 2.42
C THR A 21 -13.67 -0.97 3.83
N GLY A 22 -14.84 -1.26 4.42
CA GLY A 22 -15.20 -0.80 5.77
C GLY A 22 -14.40 -1.42 6.94
N GLN A 23 -13.60 -2.44 6.68
CA GLN A 23 -12.76 -3.15 7.66
C GLN A 23 -11.26 -2.91 7.42
N GLN A 24 -10.90 -2.23 6.33
CA GLN A 24 -9.50 -1.94 6.01
C GLN A 24 -8.92 -0.88 6.98
N PRO A 25 -7.60 -0.85 7.16
CA PRO A 25 -6.95 0.24 7.89
C PRO A 25 -7.15 1.60 7.19
N PRO A 26 -7.50 2.68 7.91
CA PRO A 26 -7.74 4.00 7.33
C PRO A 26 -6.45 4.83 7.16
N ARG A 27 -5.29 4.19 6.99
CA ARG A 27 -3.98 4.88 6.92
C ARG A 27 -3.19 4.40 5.71
N LEU A 28 -2.53 5.32 5.02
CA LEU A 28 -1.71 4.98 3.85
C LEU A 28 -0.55 4.03 4.20
N PHE A 29 -0.31 3.08 3.29
CA PHE A 29 0.91 2.29 3.26
C PHE A 29 1.98 3.03 2.45
N LEU A 30 2.97 3.58 3.16
CA LEU A 30 4.03 4.40 2.54
C LEU A 30 5.25 3.54 2.17
N CYS A 31 6.02 4.04 1.21
CA CYS A 31 7.30 3.45 0.84
C CYS A 31 8.28 3.53 2.02
N HIS A 32 8.81 2.38 2.43
CA HIS A 32 9.76 2.28 3.53
C HIS A 32 11.11 2.99 3.30
N GLN A 33 11.44 3.32 2.05
CA GLN A 33 12.71 3.99 1.70
C GLN A 33 12.74 5.47 2.12
N ASN A 34 11.58 6.04 2.47
CA ASN A 34 11.47 7.43 2.91
C ASN A 34 10.73 7.46 4.25
N GLU A 35 11.16 8.36 5.14
CA GLU A 35 10.46 8.60 6.39
C GLU A 35 9.06 9.16 6.12
N ARG A 36 8.11 8.81 6.99
CA ARG A 36 6.69 9.21 6.86
C ARG A 36 6.51 10.73 6.83
N ASP A 37 7.28 11.45 7.64
CA ASP A 37 7.14 12.90 7.84
C ASP A 37 8.09 13.70 6.93
N SER A 38 8.77 13.03 6.01
CA SER A 38 9.64 13.67 5.02
C SER A 38 8.84 14.20 3.84
N ALA A 39 9.29 15.31 3.24
CA ALA A 39 8.80 15.77 1.93
C ALA A 39 8.98 14.71 0.82
N GLN A 40 9.85 13.73 1.05
CA GLN A 40 10.09 12.60 0.16
C GLN A 40 9.20 11.38 0.43
N ALA A 41 8.26 11.46 1.38
CA ALA A 41 7.28 10.40 1.60
C ALA A 41 6.51 10.08 0.29
N ARG A 42 6.37 8.80 -0.01
CA ARG A 42 5.66 8.31 -1.20
C ARG A 42 4.72 7.18 -0.82
N ILE A 43 3.61 7.05 -1.54
CA ILE A 43 2.75 5.86 -1.47
C ILE A 43 3.56 4.64 -1.95
N CYS A 44 3.39 3.50 -1.29
CA CYS A 44 4.02 2.27 -1.72
C CYS A 44 3.40 1.78 -3.03
N ALA A 45 4.16 1.79 -4.12
CA ALA A 45 3.71 1.35 -5.44
C ALA A 45 3.28 -0.12 -5.47
N GLY A 46 3.96 -0.99 -4.73
CA GLY A 46 3.58 -2.41 -4.63
C GLY A 46 2.20 -2.58 -3.97
N TRP A 47 1.97 -1.89 -2.86
CA TRP A 47 0.66 -1.88 -2.19
C TRP A 47 -0.44 -1.28 -3.06
N ALA A 48 -0.20 -0.09 -3.65
CA ALA A 48 -1.18 0.57 -4.49
C ALA A 48 -1.53 -0.24 -5.74
N GLY A 49 -0.55 -0.94 -6.34
CA GLY A 49 -0.75 -1.70 -7.57
C GLY A 49 -1.27 -3.13 -7.38
N CYS A 50 -1.12 -3.74 -6.20
CA CYS A 50 -1.62 -5.10 -5.93
C CYS A 50 -3.03 -5.14 -5.34
N HIS A 51 -3.66 -3.98 -5.13
CA HIS A 51 -5.05 -3.87 -4.69
C HIS A 51 -5.86 -3.05 -5.72
N ASP A 52 -7.18 -3.17 -5.67
CA ASP A 52 -8.06 -2.22 -6.32
C ASP A 52 -8.01 -0.87 -5.58
N ALA A 53 -7.15 0.02 -6.05
CA ALA A 53 -6.87 1.30 -5.42
C ALA A 53 -8.12 2.17 -5.24
N ALA A 54 -9.12 2.10 -6.12
CA ALA A 54 -10.35 2.88 -5.98
C ALA A 54 -11.22 2.46 -4.77
N ASN A 55 -11.02 1.22 -4.30
CA ASN A 55 -11.71 0.63 -3.16
C ASN A 55 -10.87 0.60 -1.88
N LEU A 56 -9.66 1.16 -1.88
CA LEU A 56 -8.84 1.32 -0.68
C LEU A 56 -9.40 2.44 0.21
N LEU A 57 -9.82 2.06 1.43
CA LEU A 57 -10.30 3.03 2.43
C LEU A 57 -9.23 4.07 2.76
N ALA A 58 -7.97 3.64 2.89
CA ALA A 58 -6.86 4.52 3.19
C ALA A 58 -6.67 5.66 2.19
N LEU A 59 -6.86 5.40 0.88
CA LEU A 59 -6.75 6.45 -0.15
C LEU A 59 -7.91 7.45 -0.08
N ARG A 60 -9.13 6.94 0.14
CA ARG A 60 -10.32 7.77 0.29
C ARG A 60 -10.24 8.68 1.52
N VAL A 61 -9.81 8.13 2.65
CA VAL A 61 -9.62 8.89 3.90
C VAL A 61 -8.52 9.93 3.74
N ALA A 62 -7.38 9.56 3.14
CA ALA A 62 -6.28 10.51 2.91
C ALA A 62 -6.70 11.69 2.01
N LEU A 63 -7.52 11.44 0.99
CA LEU A 63 -8.05 12.51 0.15
C LEU A 63 -9.00 13.44 0.93
N VAL A 64 -9.90 12.87 1.73
CA VAL A 64 -10.87 13.64 2.54
C VAL A 64 -10.19 14.48 3.62
N LEU A 65 -9.06 14.00 4.16
CA LEU A 65 -8.27 14.71 5.17
C LEU A 65 -7.23 15.68 4.59
N ASP A 66 -7.19 15.85 3.26
CA ASP A 66 -6.17 16.64 2.54
C ASP A 66 -4.72 16.17 2.78
N ASP A 67 -4.52 14.92 3.21
CA ASP A 67 -3.19 14.29 3.35
C ASP A 67 -2.55 14.02 1.97
N ILE A 68 -3.37 13.88 0.93
CA ILE A 68 -2.96 13.77 -0.48
C ILE A 68 -3.82 14.68 -1.35
N THR A 69 -3.25 15.11 -2.48
CA THR A 69 -4.00 15.89 -3.48
C THR A 69 -4.92 14.98 -4.32
N ALA A 70 -5.94 15.57 -4.94
CA ALA A 70 -6.78 14.87 -5.93
C ALA A 70 -5.94 14.26 -7.07
N ALA A 71 -4.91 14.99 -7.54
CA ALA A 71 -4.00 14.49 -8.57
C ALA A 71 -3.20 13.25 -8.11
N ALA A 72 -2.76 13.22 -6.84
CA ALA A 72 -2.08 12.05 -6.29
C ALA A 72 -3.03 10.86 -6.12
N TYR A 73 -4.30 11.10 -5.75
CA TYR A 73 -5.33 10.07 -5.72
C TYR A 73 -5.55 9.46 -7.11
N GLU A 74 -5.80 10.29 -8.12
CA GLU A 74 -6.02 9.84 -9.51
C GLU A 74 -4.81 9.05 -10.03
N ALA A 75 -3.60 9.58 -9.85
CA ALA A 75 -2.37 8.91 -10.25
C ALA A 75 -2.18 7.54 -9.56
N THR A 76 -2.69 7.39 -8.32
CA THR A 76 -2.61 6.11 -7.59
C THR A 76 -3.66 5.12 -8.10
N VAL A 77 -4.88 5.57 -8.40
CA VAL A 77 -5.94 4.72 -8.96
C VAL A 77 -5.59 4.23 -10.36
N ASP A 78 -5.00 5.10 -11.17
CA ASP A 78 -4.59 4.78 -12.54
C ASP A 78 -3.23 4.08 -12.62
N TYR A 79 -2.55 3.90 -11.48
CA TYR A 79 -1.25 3.26 -11.45
C TYR A 79 -1.31 1.85 -12.05
N ARG A 80 -0.36 1.56 -12.94
CA ARG A 80 -0.11 0.23 -13.48
C ARG A 80 1.36 -0.09 -13.26
N SER A 81 1.61 -1.18 -12.56
CA SER A 81 2.98 -1.58 -12.28
C SER A 81 3.69 -2.00 -13.57
N PRO A 82 4.92 -1.52 -13.80
CA PRO A 82 5.71 -1.94 -14.97
C PRO A 82 6.24 -3.38 -14.84
N VAL A 83 6.07 -4.00 -13.67
CA VAL A 83 6.45 -5.38 -13.37
C VAL A 83 5.25 -6.12 -12.76
N PRO A 84 5.14 -7.45 -12.94
CA PRO A 84 4.10 -8.24 -12.29
C PRO A 84 4.11 -8.04 -10.77
N LEU A 85 2.92 -7.82 -10.20
CA LEU A 85 2.69 -7.79 -8.76
C LEU A 85 1.93 -9.05 -8.34
N PHE A 86 1.88 -9.30 -7.03
CA PHE A 86 0.98 -10.29 -6.47
C PHE A 86 -0.48 -9.85 -6.64
N ASP A 87 -1.41 -10.81 -6.59
CA ASP A 87 -2.83 -10.53 -6.74
C ASP A 87 -3.48 -9.99 -5.45
N SER A 88 -2.78 -10.05 -4.32
CA SER A 88 -3.26 -9.56 -3.02
C SER A 88 -2.14 -9.16 -2.07
N GLY A 89 -2.50 -8.39 -1.03
CA GLY A 89 -1.64 -8.09 0.10
C GLY A 89 -1.18 -9.35 0.85
N ALA A 90 -2.04 -10.35 0.97
CA ALA A 90 -1.74 -11.62 1.62
C ALA A 90 -0.68 -12.43 0.88
N GLN A 91 -0.79 -12.58 -0.45
CA GLN A 91 0.24 -13.25 -1.24
C GLN A 91 1.59 -12.53 -1.12
N ALA A 92 1.57 -11.19 -1.13
CA ALA A 92 2.77 -10.38 -0.95
C ALA A 92 3.38 -10.55 0.45
N ALA A 93 2.56 -10.67 1.49
CA ALA A 93 2.99 -10.91 2.86
C ALA A 93 3.60 -12.31 3.03
N ASP A 94 2.91 -13.35 2.55
CA ASP A 94 3.36 -14.74 2.60
C ASP A 94 4.71 -14.92 1.92
N HIS A 95 4.90 -14.31 0.74
CA HIS A 95 6.19 -14.34 0.03
C HIS A 95 7.29 -13.62 0.81
N GLY A 96 6.97 -12.48 1.43
CA GLY A 96 7.91 -11.68 2.21
C GLY A 96 8.43 -12.38 3.46
N GLU A 97 7.56 -13.14 4.12
CA GLU A 97 7.83 -13.83 5.39
C GLU A 97 8.61 -15.14 5.23
N GLN A 98 8.60 -15.76 4.05
CA GLN A 98 9.35 -16.99 3.77
C GLN A 98 10.87 -16.88 3.95
N GLN A 99 11.40 -15.67 4.12
CA GLN A 99 12.84 -15.42 4.32
C GLN A 99 13.15 -14.61 5.60
N LEU A 100 12.23 -14.62 6.56
CA LEU A 100 12.46 -14.06 7.91
C LEU A 100 13.18 -15.04 8.83
#